data_AF-A0A3M2A569-F1
#
_entry.id   AF-A0A3M2A569-F1
#
_cell.length_a   1.000
_cell.length_b   1.000
_cell.length_c   1.000
_cell.angle_alpha   90.00
_cell.angle_beta   90.00
_cell.angle_gamma   90.00
#
_symmetry.space_group_name_H-M   'P 1'
#
loop_
_entity.id
_entity.type
_entity.pdbx_description
1 polymer ?
#
loop_
_entity_poly.entity_id
_entity_poly.type
_entity_poly.pdbx_seq_one_letter_code
_entity_poly.pdbx_strand_id
1 'polypeptide(L)'
;IPMSSPDENETRIVGSVRLTRQGAGAGRIELHVRGVEAATMRRAFQAAEHRRERAAAMLGELFGSVDVRSVDAGDIDDIRRPVTLDVEVRLPALATAEGSSLRLPVLGHRLALTRVWAPKGARRHPLEVGVPTTIVRRMEFVAPPGYRFAEVPEGGRIVHEAVASTLEVRTEDGGTRAVVESRIRFLRDRIPPETFGSFRATLQRVDALHGQSFVLERKR
;
A
#
# COMPACT_ATOMS: atom_id res chain seq x y z
N ILE A 1 -18.10 -25.25 3.76
CA ILE A 1 -17.22 -24.78 2.67
C ILE A 1 -15.86 -24.55 3.31
N PRO A 2 -14.76 -25.17 2.84
CA PRO A 2 -13.44 -24.92 3.41
C PRO A 2 -13.10 -23.45 3.23
N MET A 3 -12.79 -22.74 4.32
CA MET A 3 -12.38 -21.34 4.24
C MET A 3 -10.96 -21.29 3.67
N SER A 4 -10.81 -20.63 2.52
CA SER A 4 -9.51 -20.36 1.94
C SER A 4 -8.59 -19.67 2.96
N SER A 5 -7.34 -20.10 3.04
CA SER A 5 -6.39 -19.52 3.98
C SER A 5 -5.96 -18.11 3.52
N PRO A 6 -5.50 -17.23 4.44
CA PRO A 6 -4.98 -15.91 4.07
C PRO A 6 -3.81 -15.93 3.08
N ASP A 7 -3.18 -17.10 2.87
CA ASP A 7 -2.05 -17.27 1.95
C ASP A 7 -2.53 -17.63 0.53
N GLU A 8 -3.80 -18.03 0.38
CA GLU A 8 -4.47 -18.23 -0.91
C GLU A 8 -5.07 -16.93 -1.48
N ASN A 9 -5.25 -15.92 -0.63
CA ASN A 9 -5.73 -14.58 -1.00
C ASN A 9 -4.64 -13.55 -0.68
N GLU A 10 -3.78 -13.26 -1.65
CA GLU A 10 -2.67 -12.33 -1.48
C GLU A 10 -2.68 -11.25 -2.56
N THR A 11 -2.50 -10.01 -2.13
CA THR A 11 -2.14 -8.87 -2.99
C THR A 11 -0.73 -8.44 -2.64
N ARG A 12 0.19 -8.59 -3.59
CA ARG A 12 1.57 -8.10 -3.47
C ARG A 12 1.76 -6.87 -4.35
N ILE A 13 2.29 -5.81 -3.77
CA ILE A 13 2.60 -4.55 -4.46
C ILE A 13 4.10 -4.32 -4.33
N VAL A 14 4.78 -4.14 -5.45
CA VAL A 14 6.21 -3.81 -5.49
C VAL A 14 6.37 -2.50 -6.25
N GLY A 15 6.93 -1.49 -5.61
CA GLY A 15 7.11 -0.17 -6.23
C GLY A 15 8.54 0.32 -6.12
N SER A 16 9.01 0.99 -7.16
CA SER A 16 10.29 1.73 -7.15
C SER A 16 10.08 3.12 -7.73
N VAL A 17 10.32 4.14 -6.91
CA VAL A 17 10.01 5.53 -7.25
C VAL A 17 11.21 6.44 -6.95
N ARG A 18 11.57 7.28 -7.92
CA ARG A 18 12.59 8.33 -7.76
C ARG A 18 11.91 9.66 -7.47
N LEU A 19 12.34 10.33 -6.41
CA LEU A 19 11.80 11.63 -6.00
C LEU A 19 12.50 12.80 -6.70
N THR A 20 11.78 13.91 -6.85
CA THR A 20 12.31 15.21 -7.25
C THR A 20 12.45 16.14 -6.04
N ARG A 21 13.17 17.26 -6.22
CA ARG A 21 13.34 18.28 -5.17
C ARG A 21 12.05 19.01 -4.81
N GLN A 22 11.03 18.90 -5.65
CA GLN A 22 9.71 19.51 -5.48
C GLN A 22 8.72 18.54 -4.81
N GLY A 23 9.13 17.31 -4.50
CA GLY A 23 8.28 16.30 -3.89
C GLY A 23 7.44 15.48 -4.87
N ALA A 24 7.65 15.65 -6.18
CA ALA A 24 7.09 14.73 -7.17
C ALA A 24 7.89 13.42 -7.20
N GLY A 25 7.30 12.36 -7.74
CA GLY A 25 7.95 11.08 -7.97
C GLY A 25 7.64 10.51 -9.35
N ALA A 26 8.54 9.68 -9.88
CA ALA A 26 8.29 8.88 -11.07
C ALA A 26 8.90 7.49 -10.92
N GLY A 27 8.23 6.48 -11.45
CA GLY A 27 8.67 5.11 -11.25
C GLY A 27 7.71 4.07 -11.80
N ARG A 28 7.83 2.87 -11.24
CA ARG A 28 7.07 1.69 -11.62
C ARG A 28 6.40 1.07 -10.39
N ILE A 29 5.19 0.57 -10.56
CA ILE A 29 4.44 -0.18 -9.55
C ILE A 29 3.95 -1.48 -10.19
N GLU A 30 4.38 -2.60 -9.63
CA GLU A 30 3.97 -3.94 -9.99
C GLU A 30 2.96 -4.47 -8.96
N LEU A 31 1.85 -5.02 -9.44
CA LEU A 31 0.83 -5.66 -8.61
C LEU A 31 0.73 -7.13 -8.99
N HIS A 32 0.76 -8.02 -8.01
CA HIS A 32 0.45 -9.43 -8.16
C HIS A 32 -0.74 -9.79 -7.27
N VAL A 33 -1.80 -10.31 -7.86
CA VAL A 33 -3.06 -10.58 -7.15
C VAL A 33 -3.45 -12.04 -7.32
N ARG A 34 -3.74 -12.69 -6.19
CA ARG A 34 -4.21 -14.09 -6.08
C ARG A 34 -5.51 -14.16 -5.29
N GLY A 35 -6.24 -15.26 -5.45
CA GLY A 35 -7.49 -15.50 -4.73
C GLY A 35 -8.67 -14.72 -5.30
N VAL A 36 -9.65 -14.40 -4.46
CA VAL A 36 -10.94 -13.82 -4.88
C VAL A 36 -10.76 -12.49 -5.64
N GLU A 37 -9.83 -11.65 -5.19
CA GLU A 37 -9.58 -10.34 -5.80
C GLU A 37 -9.04 -10.45 -7.24
N ALA A 38 -8.35 -11.55 -7.57
CA ALA A 38 -7.82 -11.76 -8.92
C ALA A 38 -8.95 -11.78 -9.97
N ALA A 39 -10.11 -12.38 -9.67
CA ALA A 39 -11.23 -12.39 -10.61
C ALA A 39 -11.80 -10.98 -10.85
N THR A 40 -11.86 -10.15 -9.80
CA THR A 40 -12.27 -8.74 -9.91
C THR A 40 -11.27 -7.95 -10.76
N MET A 41 -9.97 -8.14 -10.51
CA MET A 41 -8.90 -7.51 -11.28
C MET A 41 -8.92 -7.91 -12.76
N ARG A 42 -9.14 -9.19 -13.09
CA ARG A 42 -9.28 -9.64 -14.49
C ARG A 42 -10.40 -8.91 -15.21
N ARG A 43 -11.61 -8.94 -14.64
CA ARG A 43 -12.77 -8.23 -15.22
C ARG A 43 -12.51 -6.74 -15.37
N ALA A 44 -11.81 -6.13 -14.41
CA ALA A 44 -11.50 -4.72 -14.47
C ALA A 44 -10.51 -4.40 -15.61
N PHE A 45 -9.47 -5.20 -15.82
CA PHE A 45 -8.38 -4.88 -16.74
C PHE A 45 -8.40 -5.66 -18.07
N GLN A 46 -9.46 -6.44 -18.34
CA GLN A 46 -9.60 -7.21 -19.59
C GLN A 46 -9.58 -6.30 -20.83
N ALA A 47 -10.33 -5.20 -20.81
CA ALA A 47 -10.40 -4.25 -21.93
C ALA A 47 -9.15 -3.35 -21.99
N ALA A 48 -8.26 -3.62 -22.94
CA ALA A 48 -6.98 -2.94 -23.10
C ALA A 48 -7.10 -1.41 -23.18
N GLU A 49 -8.10 -0.92 -23.93
CA GLU A 49 -8.35 0.51 -24.16
C GLU A 49 -8.60 1.30 -22.86
N HIS A 50 -9.14 0.64 -21.82
CA HIS A 50 -9.48 1.27 -20.54
C HIS A 50 -8.45 1.02 -19.43
N ARG A 51 -7.39 0.24 -19.68
CA ARG A 51 -6.43 -0.15 -18.62
C ARG A 51 -5.77 1.06 -17.96
N ARG A 52 -5.37 2.06 -18.75
CA ARG A 52 -4.69 3.26 -18.25
C ARG A 52 -5.59 4.07 -17.33
N GLU A 53 -6.85 4.28 -17.73
CA GLU A 53 -7.85 4.99 -16.94
C GLU A 53 -8.15 4.26 -15.63
N ARG A 54 -8.34 2.93 -15.70
CA ARG A 54 -8.63 2.10 -14.52
C ARG A 54 -7.45 2.02 -13.56
N ALA A 55 -6.22 1.92 -14.07
CA ALA A 55 -5.02 2.01 -13.25
C ALA A 55 -4.90 3.38 -12.58
N ALA A 56 -5.22 4.47 -13.29
CA ALA A 56 -5.19 5.81 -12.73
C ALA A 56 -6.22 5.99 -11.61
N ALA A 57 -7.44 5.49 -11.79
CA ALA A 57 -8.46 5.49 -10.74
C ALA A 57 -8.01 4.67 -9.51
N MET A 58 -7.55 3.43 -9.73
CA MET A 58 -7.10 2.53 -8.66
C MET A 58 -5.93 3.10 -7.87
N LEU A 59 -4.89 3.61 -8.55
CA LEU A 59 -3.73 4.20 -7.87
C LEU A 59 -4.03 5.58 -7.30
N GLY A 60 -4.98 6.31 -7.87
CA GLY A 60 -5.43 7.61 -7.37
C GLY A 60 -6.10 7.53 -6.00
N GLU A 61 -6.81 6.44 -5.70
CA GLU A 61 -7.34 6.20 -4.35
C GLU A 61 -6.24 6.09 -3.29
N LEU A 62 -5.05 5.63 -3.66
CA LEU A 62 -3.90 5.50 -2.76
C LEU A 62 -3.07 6.78 -2.73
N PHE A 63 -2.57 7.20 -3.89
CA PHE A 63 -1.57 8.28 -4.00
C PHE A 63 -2.19 9.66 -4.30
N GLY A 64 -3.51 9.76 -4.43
CA GLY A 64 -4.19 10.99 -4.83
C GLY A 64 -4.02 11.27 -6.32
N SER A 65 -3.21 12.28 -6.67
CA SER A 65 -2.94 12.59 -8.08
C SER A 65 -1.92 11.59 -8.66
N VAL A 66 -2.30 10.89 -9.72
CA VAL A 66 -1.45 9.94 -10.43
C VAL A 66 -1.60 10.16 -11.93
N ASP A 67 -0.48 10.20 -12.64
CA ASP A 67 -0.43 10.18 -14.09
C ASP A 67 0.17 8.85 -14.55
N VAL A 68 -0.69 8.00 -15.09
CA VAL A 68 -0.32 6.67 -15.60
C VAL A 68 0.17 6.78 -17.04
N ARG A 69 1.41 6.35 -17.25
CA ARG A 69 2.11 6.41 -18.54
C ARG A 69 1.88 5.16 -19.38
N SER A 70 1.96 3.99 -18.76
CA SER A 70 1.72 2.71 -19.41
C SER A 70 1.16 1.71 -18.39
N VAL A 71 0.44 0.70 -18.89
CA VAL A 71 -0.05 -0.43 -18.12
C VAL A 71 0.17 -1.69 -18.95
N ASP A 72 1.02 -2.58 -18.45
CA ASP A 72 1.11 -3.96 -18.94
C ASP A 72 0.33 -4.86 -17.98
N ALA A 73 -0.58 -5.67 -18.52
CA ALA A 73 -1.41 -6.59 -17.75
C ALA A 73 -0.96 -8.07 -17.90
N GLY A 74 0.15 -8.31 -18.61
CA GLY A 74 0.60 -9.65 -18.94
C GLY A 74 -0.49 -10.49 -19.60
N ASP A 75 -0.50 -11.79 -19.28
CA ASP A 75 -1.56 -12.72 -19.67
C ASP A 75 -2.68 -12.72 -18.62
N ILE A 76 -3.48 -11.66 -18.64
CA ILE A 76 -4.54 -11.46 -17.66
C ILE A 76 -5.68 -12.50 -17.79
N ASP A 77 -5.79 -13.16 -18.94
CA ASP A 77 -6.85 -14.13 -19.23
C ASP A 77 -6.50 -15.56 -18.77
N ASP A 78 -5.22 -15.89 -18.51
CA ASP A 78 -4.85 -17.18 -17.90
C ASP A 78 -5.31 -17.23 -16.43
N ILE A 79 -6.47 -17.86 -16.22
CA ILE A 79 -7.10 -18.03 -14.90
C ILE A 79 -6.24 -18.83 -13.91
N ARG A 80 -5.27 -19.62 -14.40
CA ARG A 80 -4.39 -20.46 -13.58
C ARG A 80 -3.20 -19.69 -13.02
N ARG A 81 -2.92 -18.49 -13.54
CA ARG A 81 -1.82 -17.63 -13.09
C ARG A 81 -2.35 -16.48 -12.22
N PRO A 82 -1.54 -15.95 -11.30
CA PRO A 82 -1.85 -14.69 -10.62
C PRO A 82 -2.06 -13.57 -11.64
N VAL A 83 -2.94 -12.61 -11.33
CA VAL A 83 -3.04 -11.38 -12.13
C VAL A 83 -1.79 -10.55 -11.86
N THR A 84 -1.16 -10.07 -12.93
CA THR A 84 0.00 -9.17 -12.86
C THR A 84 -0.31 -7.86 -13.56
N LEU A 85 -0.05 -6.73 -12.92
CA LEU A 85 -0.06 -5.41 -13.56
C LEU A 85 1.29 -4.73 -13.33
N ASP A 86 1.96 -4.30 -14.40
CA ASP A 86 3.12 -3.41 -14.35
C ASP A 86 2.67 -2.03 -14.83
N VAL A 87 2.81 -1.02 -13.96
CA VAL A 87 2.32 0.33 -14.20
C VAL A 87 3.45 1.33 -14.08
N GLU A 88 3.71 2.08 -15.15
CA GLU A 88 4.60 3.24 -15.10
C GLU A 88 3.83 4.50 -14.70
N VAL A 89 4.33 5.19 -13.68
CA VAL A 89 3.59 6.28 -13.04
C VAL A 89 4.43 7.52 -12.85
N ARG A 90 3.75 8.67 -12.87
CA ARG A 90 4.20 9.92 -12.28
C ARG A 90 3.26 10.29 -11.13
N LEU A 91 3.84 10.69 -10.01
CA LEU A 91 3.17 11.01 -8.75
C LEU A 91 3.48 12.49 -8.43
N PRO A 92 2.65 13.45 -8.86
CA PRO A 92 2.99 14.87 -8.77
C PRO A 92 3.18 15.39 -7.34
N ALA A 93 2.57 14.75 -6.34
CA ALA A 93 2.56 15.17 -4.95
C ALA A 93 2.88 14.00 -3.99
N LEU A 94 3.95 13.24 -4.29
CA LEU A 94 4.35 12.08 -3.50
C LEU A 94 4.91 12.46 -2.11
N ALA A 95 5.64 13.57 -2.05
CA ALA A 95 6.20 14.13 -0.83
C ALA A 95 5.85 15.62 -0.72
N THR A 96 5.78 16.13 0.50
CA THR A 96 5.55 17.55 0.78
C THR A 96 6.88 18.25 1.00
N ALA A 97 7.13 19.34 0.28
CA ALA A 97 8.31 20.18 0.52
C ALA A 97 8.11 21.08 1.74
N GLU A 98 9.04 21.02 2.69
CA GLU A 98 9.03 21.79 3.94
C GLU A 98 10.35 22.59 4.03
N GLY A 99 10.39 23.75 3.36
CA GLY A 99 11.61 24.56 3.28
C GLY A 99 12.74 23.84 2.51
N SER A 100 13.75 23.35 3.23
CA SER A 100 14.89 22.62 2.66
C SER A 100 14.76 21.09 2.77
N SER A 101 13.66 20.58 3.35
CA SER A 101 13.40 19.16 3.52
C SER A 101 12.21 18.68 2.67
N LEU A 102 12.09 17.35 2.54
CA LEU A 102 10.93 16.69 1.96
C LEU A 102 10.35 15.71 2.97
N ARG A 103 9.04 15.77 3.19
CA ARG A 103 8.31 14.81 4.02
C ARG A 103 7.58 13.80 3.14
N LEU A 104 7.94 12.53 3.26
CA LEU A 104 7.40 11.43 2.45
C LEU A 104 6.67 10.42 3.36
N PRO A 105 5.37 10.15 3.18
CA PRO A 105 4.69 9.07 3.90
C PRO A 105 5.43 7.73 3.70
N VAL A 106 5.49 6.88 4.73
CA VAL A 106 6.33 5.67 4.70
C VAL A 106 5.98 4.68 3.56
N LEU A 107 4.71 4.64 3.12
CA LEU A 107 4.28 3.84 1.96
C LEU A 107 4.07 4.69 0.69
N GLY A 108 4.50 5.95 0.68
CA GLY A 108 4.18 6.95 -0.35
C GLY A 108 2.74 7.46 -0.32
N HIS A 109 1.91 6.92 0.57
CA HIS A 109 0.54 7.37 0.83
C HIS A 109 0.17 7.13 2.29
N ARG A 110 -0.96 7.70 2.72
CA ARG A 110 -1.52 7.46 4.05
C ARG A 110 -2.40 6.23 4.05
N LEU A 111 -2.14 5.31 4.97
CA LEU A 111 -3.04 4.21 5.27
C LEU A 111 -4.18 4.73 6.17
N ALA A 112 -5.42 4.29 5.91
CA ALA A 112 -6.61 4.71 6.65
C ALA A 112 -7.58 3.54 6.87
N LEU A 113 -7.09 2.41 7.38
CA LEU A 113 -7.89 1.20 7.61
C LEU A 113 -9.05 1.46 8.56
N THR A 114 -8.86 2.28 9.59
CA THR A 114 -9.92 2.63 10.54
C THR A 114 -11.08 3.32 9.82
N ARG A 115 -10.79 4.23 8.88
CA ARG A 115 -11.80 4.95 8.11
C ARG A 115 -12.59 4.00 7.20
N VAL A 116 -11.92 3.03 6.59
CA VAL A 116 -12.55 2.08 5.65
C VAL A 116 -13.36 1.03 6.39
N TRP A 117 -12.78 0.40 7.42
CA TRP A 117 -13.36 -0.79 8.06
C TRP A 117 -14.10 -0.51 9.36
N ALA A 118 -13.73 0.53 10.10
CA ALA A 118 -14.29 0.84 11.41
C ALA A 118 -14.62 2.33 11.61
N PRO A 119 -15.39 2.97 10.69
CA PRO A 119 -15.70 4.40 10.79
C PRO A 119 -16.62 4.73 11.98
N LYS A 120 -17.42 3.76 12.44
CA LYS A 120 -18.31 3.91 13.61
C LYS A 120 -17.58 3.50 14.89
N GLY A 121 -17.94 4.12 16.02
CA GLY A 121 -17.38 3.77 17.33
C GLY A 121 -17.87 2.44 17.90
N ALA A 122 -19.07 2.00 17.51
CA ALA A 122 -19.66 0.73 17.91
C ALA A 122 -20.56 0.17 16.79
N ARG A 123 -20.93 -1.11 16.89
CA ARG A 123 -21.86 -1.78 15.96
C ARG A 123 -22.86 -2.66 16.71
N ARG A 124 -24.07 -2.78 16.14
CA ARG A 124 -25.12 -3.71 16.62
C ARG A 124 -25.12 -5.06 15.91
N HIS A 125 -24.49 -5.13 14.73
CA HIS A 125 -24.37 -6.33 13.91
C HIS A 125 -22.90 -6.57 13.57
N PRO A 126 -22.51 -7.84 13.31
CA PRO A 126 -21.17 -8.15 12.84
C PRO A 126 -20.74 -7.28 11.66
N LEU A 127 -19.44 -6.96 11.62
CA LEU A 127 -18.80 -6.39 10.43
C LEU A 127 -18.33 -7.54 9.56
N GLU A 128 -18.80 -7.57 8.31
CA GLU A 128 -18.24 -8.43 7.27
C GLU A 128 -16.96 -7.79 6.72
N VAL A 129 -15.84 -8.47 6.88
CA VAL A 129 -14.52 -8.07 6.35
C VAL A 129 -14.27 -8.75 4.99
N GLY A 130 -14.90 -9.90 4.77
CA GLY A 130 -14.72 -10.70 3.55
C GLY A 130 -13.69 -11.82 3.76
N VAL A 131 -13.20 -12.44 2.69
CA VAL A 131 -12.30 -13.59 2.84
C VAL A 131 -10.98 -13.15 3.51
N PRO A 132 -10.43 -13.94 4.45
CA PRO A 132 -9.13 -13.64 5.04
C PRO A 132 -8.07 -13.41 3.95
N THR A 133 -7.32 -12.31 4.06
CA THR A 133 -6.46 -11.82 2.99
C THR A 133 -5.15 -11.26 3.53
N THR A 134 -4.10 -11.35 2.73
CA THR A 134 -2.79 -10.77 3.02
C THR A 134 -2.43 -9.71 1.98
N ILE A 135 -2.02 -8.54 2.45
CA ILE A 135 -1.48 -7.49 1.59
C ILE A 135 -0.01 -7.29 1.93
N VAL A 136 0.85 -7.51 0.94
CA VAL A 136 2.30 -7.31 1.04
C VAL A 136 2.67 -6.11 0.18
N ARG A 137 3.46 -5.19 0.73
CA ARG A 137 4.01 -4.05 0.00
C ARG A 137 5.52 -4.05 0.16
N ARG A 138 6.23 -3.85 -0.95
CA ARG A 138 7.65 -3.49 -0.95
C ARG A 138 7.82 -2.21 -1.76
N MET A 139 8.16 -1.12 -1.09
CA MET A 139 8.37 0.17 -1.73
C MET A 139 9.82 0.56 -1.62
N GLU A 140 10.37 1.02 -2.74
CA GLU A 140 11.69 1.60 -2.83
C GLU A 140 11.56 3.07 -3.22
N PHE A 141 12.24 3.92 -2.47
CA PHE A 141 12.29 5.35 -2.71
C PHE A 141 13.74 5.80 -2.88
N VAL A 142 14.02 6.49 -3.99
CA VAL A 142 15.33 7.07 -4.27
C VAL A 142 15.27 8.57 -4.07
N ALA A 143 16.12 9.09 -3.20
CA ALA A 143 16.22 10.51 -2.90
C ALA A 143 16.65 11.33 -4.14
N PRO A 144 16.20 12.58 -4.28
CA PRO A 144 16.67 13.44 -5.34
C PRO A 144 18.17 13.76 -5.18
N PRO A 145 18.89 14.15 -6.25
CA PRO A 145 20.29 14.50 -6.17
C PRO A 145 20.58 15.57 -5.11
N GLY A 146 21.52 15.24 -4.21
CA GLY A 146 21.93 16.08 -3.09
C GLY A 146 21.07 15.92 -1.83
N TYR A 147 20.13 14.99 -1.77
CA TYR A 147 19.35 14.68 -0.56
C TYR A 147 19.75 13.34 0.06
N ARG A 148 19.37 13.14 1.33
CA ARG A 148 19.41 11.87 2.05
C ARG A 148 18.19 11.73 2.95
N PHE A 149 17.77 10.50 3.23
CA PHE A 149 16.82 10.17 4.28
C PHE A 149 17.47 10.43 5.65
N ALA A 150 17.07 11.53 6.31
CA ALA A 150 17.62 11.98 7.58
C ALA A 150 16.82 11.42 8.77
N GLU A 151 15.48 11.45 8.67
CA GLU A 151 14.59 10.76 9.62
C GLU A 151 13.97 9.55 8.94
N VAL A 152 14.06 8.42 9.62
CA VAL A 152 13.62 7.11 9.14
C VAL A 152 12.59 6.57 10.13
N PRO A 153 11.38 6.18 9.67
CA PRO A 153 10.40 5.52 10.53
C PRO A 153 10.97 4.26 11.20
N GLU A 154 10.62 4.04 12.47
CA GLU A 154 11.19 2.94 13.28
C GLU A 154 10.71 1.55 12.86
N GLY A 155 9.63 1.45 12.08
CA GLY A 155 8.95 0.18 11.80
C GLY A 155 8.24 -0.38 13.03
N GLY A 156 7.84 -1.66 12.98
CA GLY A 156 7.20 -2.32 14.11
C GLY A 156 6.27 -3.47 13.74
N ARG A 157 5.69 -4.11 14.76
CA ARG A 157 4.76 -5.23 14.62
C ARG A 157 3.56 -5.08 15.55
N ILE A 158 2.37 -5.32 15.00
CA ILE A 158 1.09 -5.34 15.71
C ILE A 158 0.44 -6.70 15.49
N VAL A 159 -0.01 -7.33 16.56
CA VAL A 159 -0.75 -8.61 16.49
C VAL A 159 -2.07 -8.48 17.23
N HIS A 160 -3.11 -8.98 16.58
CA HIS A 160 -4.46 -9.13 17.09
C HIS A 160 -5.10 -10.33 16.39
N GLU A 161 -6.08 -10.97 17.01
CA GLU A 161 -6.72 -12.19 16.49
C GLU A 161 -7.38 -12.03 15.11
N ALA A 162 -7.75 -10.80 14.76
CA ALA A 162 -8.43 -10.47 13.50
C ALA A 162 -7.54 -9.73 12.49
N VAL A 163 -6.47 -9.08 12.96
CA VAL A 163 -5.57 -8.31 12.09
C VAL A 163 -4.15 -8.36 12.62
N ALA A 164 -3.19 -8.63 11.74
CA ALA A 164 -1.78 -8.55 12.08
C ALA A 164 -1.08 -7.64 11.08
N SER A 165 -0.06 -6.91 11.55
CA SER A 165 0.70 -6.02 10.70
C SER A 165 2.17 -5.97 11.07
N THR A 166 3.04 -5.93 10.07
CA THR A 166 4.47 -5.64 10.19
C THR A 166 4.84 -4.49 9.26
N LEU A 167 5.78 -3.67 9.71
CA LEU A 167 6.43 -2.62 8.95
C LEU A 167 7.93 -2.70 9.21
N GLU A 168 8.71 -2.88 8.17
CA GLU A 168 10.16 -2.90 8.20
C GLU A 168 10.67 -1.79 7.30
N VAL A 169 11.62 -1.02 7.81
CA VAL A 169 12.17 0.14 7.11
C VAL A 169 13.67 0.11 7.24
N ARG A 170 14.36 0.33 6.11
CA ARG A 170 15.81 0.45 6.08
C ARG A 170 16.24 1.49 5.07
N THR A 171 17.41 2.08 5.29
CA THR A 171 18.08 2.93 4.32
C THR A 171 19.33 2.24 3.80
N GLU A 172 19.62 2.49 2.53
CA GLU A 172 20.73 1.91 1.78
C GLU A 172 21.51 3.06 1.09
N ASP A 173 22.65 2.75 0.49
CA ASP A 173 23.43 3.68 -0.34
C ASP A 173 23.77 5.01 0.36
N GLY A 174 24.25 4.92 1.60
CA GLY A 174 24.59 6.09 2.41
C GLY A 174 23.39 7.00 2.70
N GLY A 175 22.18 6.43 2.77
CA GLY A 175 20.94 7.15 3.05
C GLY A 175 20.31 7.80 1.82
N THR A 176 20.68 7.41 0.60
CA THR A 176 20.06 7.93 -0.64
C THR A 176 18.93 7.06 -1.17
N ARG A 177 18.80 5.85 -0.63
CA ARG A 177 17.73 4.89 -0.95
C ARG A 177 17.05 4.45 0.34
N ALA A 178 15.74 4.36 0.32
CA ALA A 178 14.95 3.77 1.40
C ALA A 178 14.16 2.58 0.86
N VAL A 179 14.14 1.49 1.61
CA VAL A 179 13.33 0.31 1.30
C VAL A 179 12.38 0.06 2.46
N VAL A 180 11.11 -0.10 2.12
CA VAL A 180 10.01 -0.32 3.05
C VAL A 180 9.31 -1.61 2.69
N GLU A 181 9.13 -2.47 3.68
CA GLU A 181 8.35 -3.70 3.56
C GLU A 181 7.21 -3.66 4.57
N SER A 182 5.98 -3.84 4.10
CA SER A 182 4.78 -3.86 4.93
C SER A 182 3.99 -5.11 4.63
N ARG A 183 3.52 -5.79 5.69
CA ARG A 183 2.58 -6.91 5.59
C ARG A 183 1.40 -6.60 6.47
N ILE A 184 0.19 -6.67 5.92
CA ILE A 184 -1.07 -6.56 6.68
C ILE A 184 -1.89 -7.81 6.37
N ARG A 185 -2.33 -8.52 7.41
CA ARG A 185 -3.15 -9.73 7.30
C ARG A 185 -4.48 -9.49 7.97
N PHE A 186 -5.58 -9.68 7.26
CA PHE A 186 -6.91 -9.81 7.83
C PHE A 186 -7.18 -11.31 8.03
N LEU A 187 -7.33 -11.71 9.29
CA LEU A 187 -7.32 -13.13 9.70
C LEU A 187 -8.71 -13.70 9.94
N ARG A 188 -9.73 -12.84 9.98
CA ARG A 188 -11.13 -13.19 10.20
C ARG A 188 -11.98 -12.60 9.09
N ASP A 189 -13.01 -13.34 8.74
CA ASP A 189 -14.00 -12.94 7.76
C ASP A 189 -15.08 -12.01 8.30
N ARG A 190 -15.34 -12.12 9.60
CA ARG A 190 -16.29 -11.31 10.33
C ARG A 190 -15.75 -10.85 11.68
N ILE A 191 -16.18 -9.67 12.13
CA ILE A 191 -15.87 -9.12 13.45
C ILE A 191 -17.17 -8.99 14.25
N PRO A 192 -17.36 -9.80 15.31
CA PRO A 192 -18.52 -9.68 16.20
C PRO A 192 -18.58 -8.32 16.92
N PRO A 193 -19.79 -7.80 17.23
CA PRO A 193 -19.96 -6.55 17.98
C PRO A 193 -19.11 -6.45 19.26
N GLU A 194 -18.93 -7.56 19.96
CA GLU A 194 -18.24 -7.68 21.25
C GLU A 194 -16.73 -7.42 21.11
N THR A 195 -16.14 -7.78 19.97
CA THR A 195 -14.69 -7.62 19.70
C THR A 195 -14.40 -6.38 18.84
N PHE A 196 -15.44 -5.74 18.30
CA PHE A 196 -15.32 -4.61 17.37
C PHE A 196 -14.52 -3.44 17.95
N GLY A 197 -14.68 -3.13 19.25
CA GLY A 197 -13.92 -2.07 19.91
C GLY A 197 -12.40 -2.33 19.89
N SER A 198 -11.99 -3.55 20.24
CA SER A 198 -10.58 -3.98 20.21
C SER A 198 -10.02 -4.02 18.78
N PHE A 199 -10.82 -4.52 17.83
CA PHE A 199 -10.48 -4.50 16.42
C PHE A 199 -10.22 -3.08 15.92
N ARG A 200 -11.15 -2.15 16.19
CA ARG A 200 -11.02 -0.73 15.81
C ARG A 200 -9.78 -0.09 16.44
N ALA A 201 -9.55 -0.27 17.74
CA ALA A 201 -8.37 0.25 18.42
C ALA A 201 -7.07 -0.32 17.79
N THR A 202 -7.10 -1.56 17.35
CA THR A 202 -5.97 -2.16 16.63
C THR A 202 -5.77 -1.55 15.25
N LEU A 203 -6.82 -1.32 14.46
CA LEU A 203 -6.71 -0.61 13.20
C LEU A 203 -6.12 0.80 13.37
N GLN A 204 -6.48 1.52 14.43
CA GLN A 204 -5.89 2.83 14.74
C GLN A 204 -4.39 2.74 15.02
N ARG A 205 -3.94 1.69 15.72
CA ARG A 205 -2.49 1.43 15.91
C ARG A 205 -1.79 1.09 14.60
N VAL A 206 -2.44 0.32 13.72
CA VAL A 206 -1.89 0.01 12.38
C VAL A 206 -1.79 1.27 11.52
N ASP A 207 -2.81 2.12 11.55
CA ASP A 207 -2.82 3.42 10.85
C ASP A 207 -1.74 4.35 11.42
N ALA A 208 -1.53 4.38 12.74
CA ALA A 208 -0.45 5.16 13.36
C ALA A 208 0.94 4.63 12.96
N LEU A 209 1.14 3.31 12.98
CA LEU A 209 2.39 2.67 12.57
C LEU A 209 2.75 3.01 11.11
N HIS A 210 1.78 2.96 10.20
CA HIS A 210 1.96 3.31 8.77
C HIS A 210 1.77 4.80 8.47
N GLY A 211 1.37 5.59 9.46
CA GLY A 211 1.19 7.05 9.35
C GLY A 211 2.49 7.83 9.52
N GLN A 212 3.58 7.14 9.86
CA GLN A 212 4.92 7.70 9.93
C GLN A 212 5.38 8.22 8.57
N SER A 213 6.39 9.10 8.59
CA SER A 213 6.96 9.68 7.39
C SER A 213 8.47 9.65 7.47
N PHE A 214 9.11 9.49 6.32
CA PHE A 214 10.49 9.88 6.15
C PHE A 214 10.62 11.39 6.11
N VAL A 215 11.77 11.89 6.55
CA VAL A 215 12.22 13.25 6.26
C VAL A 215 13.51 13.16 5.47
N LEU A 216 13.55 13.78 4.30
CA LEU A 216 14.74 13.91 3.48
C LEU A 216 15.31 15.31 3.65
N GLU A 217 16.62 15.41 3.81
CA GLU A 217 17.34 16.68 3.92
C GLU A 217 18.44 16.78 2.88
N ARG A 218 18.81 18.01 2.54
CA ARG A 218 20.00 18.25 1.71
C ARG A 218 21.25 17.78 2.46
N LYS A 219 22.13 17.07 1.75
CA LYS A 219 23.49 16.78 2.22
C LYS A 219 24.20 18.11 2.44
N ARG A 220 24.82 18.26 3.60
CA ARG A 220 25.70 19.40 3.91
C ARG A 220 26.98 19.33 3.10
#